data_AF-A0A7L0K0F2-F1
#
_entry.id   AF-A0A7L0K0F2-F1
#
_cell.length_a   1.000
_cell.length_b   1.000
_cell.length_c   1.000
_cell.angle_alpha   90.00
_cell.angle_beta   90.00
_cell.angle_gamma   90.00
#
_symmetry.space_group_name_H-M   'P 1'
#
loop_
_entity.id
_entity.type
_entity.pdbx_description
1 polymer ?
#
loop_
_entity_poly.entity_id
_entity_poly.type
_entity_poly.pdbx_seq_one_letter_code
_entity_poly.pdbx_strand_id
1 'polypeptide(L)' 'FRFKESLAEDLRSADLVISHAGAGSCLEALEEGKPLLVVINEKLMNNHQLELAKQLHRDGHVLYCNC' A
#
# COMPACT_ATOMS: atom_id res chain seq x y z
N PHE A 1 -15.24 2.10 -6.52
CA PHE A 1 -15.00 3.31 -5.71
C PHE A 1 -15.12 4.52 -6.62
N ARG A 2 -15.77 5.61 -6.19
CA ARG A 2 -15.65 6.91 -6.88
C ARG A 2 -14.39 7.59 -6.37
N PHE A 3 -13.78 8.45 -7.19
CA PHE A 3 -12.66 9.27 -6.73
C PHE A 3 -13.08 10.09 -5.50
N LYS A 4 -12.22 10.12 -4.48
CA LYS A 4 -12.35 10.95 -3.28
C LYS A 4 -11.06 11.78 -3.18
N GLU A 5 -11.18 13.01 -2.69
CA GLU A 5 -10.00 13.87 -2.47
C GLU A 5 -9.13 13.40 -1.30
N SER A 6 -9.68 12.61 -0.37
CA SER A 6 -8.96 12.05 0.76
C SER A 6 -9.46 10.64 1.10
N LEU A 7 -8.53 9.77 1.51
CA LEU A 7 -8.80 8.43 2.04
C LEU A 7 -8.71 8.36 3.56
N ALA A 8 -8.43 9.47 4.26
CA ALA A 8 -8.03 9.44 5.66
C ALA A 8 -9.10 8.85 6.60
N GLU A 9 -10.39 9.12 6.37
CA GLU A 9 -11.47 8.52 7.16
C GLU A 9 -11.64 7.01 6.88
N ASP A 10 -11.51 6.61 5.61
CA ASP A 10 -11.55 5.21 5.20
C ASP A 10 -10.37 4.45 5.84
N LEU A 11 -9.18 5.05 5.85
CA LEU A 11 -7.99 4.46 6.48
C LEU A 11 -8.15 4.33 7.99
N ARG A 12 -8.59 5.39 8.67
CA ARG A 12 -8.81 5.36 10.14
C ARG A 12 -9.84 4.32 10.55
N SER A 13 -10.89 4.12 9.77
CA SER A 13 -11.94 3.13 10.05
C SER A 13 -11.57 1.70 9.63
N ALA A 14 -10.56 1.52 8.78
CA ALA A 14 -10.15 0.20 8.32
C ALA A 14 -9.31 -0.57 9.35
N ASP A 15 -9.51 -1.88 9.41
CA ASP A 15 -8.66 -2.81 10.16
C ASP A 15 -7.49 -3.35 9.31
N LEU A 16 -7.62 -3.32 7.98
CA LEU A 16 -6.65 -3.80 7.00
C LEU A 16 -6.80 -3.01 5.69
N VAL A 17 -5.68 -2.66 5.06
CA VAL A 17 -5.64 -1.98 3.77
C VAL A 17 -5.01 -2.89 2.72
N ILE A 18 -5.61 -2.96 1.52
CA ILE A 18 -5.05 -3.64 0.35
C ILE A 18 -4.80 -2.61 -0.74
N SER A 19 -3.55 -2.47 -1.20
CA SER A 19 -3.15 -1.46 -2.19
C SER A 19 -2.47 -2.11 -3.39
N HIS A 20 -2.86 -1.73 -4.61
CA HIS A 20 -2.20 -2.16 -5.86
C HIS A 20 -0.90 -1.37 -6.12
N ALA A 21 0.00 -1.35 -5.13
CA ALA A 21 1.29 -0.69 -5.17
C ALA A 21 1.25 0.81 -5.59
N GLY A 22 0.13 1.49 -5.30
CA GLY A 22 0.07 2.94 -5.36
C GLY A 22 0.91 3.53 -4.22
N ALA A 23 2.03 4.19 -4.54
CA ALA A 23 2.98 4.66 -3.53
C ALA A 23 2.32 5.59 -2.49
N GLY A 24 1.50 6.56 -2.91
CA GLY A 24 0.80 7.47 -2.01
C GLY A 24 -0.14 6.74 -1.05
N SER A 25 -0.99 5.85 -1.57
CA SER A 25 -1.91 5.06 -0.74
C SER A 25 -1.19 4.10 0.21
N CYS A 26 -0.02 3.58 -0.17
CA CYS A 26 0.79 2.76 0.74
C CYS A 26 1.35 3.59 1.89
N LEU A 27 1.90 4.78 1.59
CA LEU A 27 2.45 5.67 2.61
C LEU A 27 1.37 6.17 3.58
N GLU A 28 0.22 6.61 3.07
CA GLU A 28 -0.90 7.06 3.92
C GLU A 28 -1.39 5.96 4.87
N ALA A 29 -1.47 4.71 4.39
CA ALA A 29 -1.87 3.58 5.24
C ALA A 29 -0.84 3.30 6.35
N LEU A 30 0.44 3.45 6.06
CA LEU A 30 1.52 3.28 7.03
C LEU A 30 1.58 4.41 8.05
N GLU A 31 1.38 5.65 7.61
CA GLU A 31 1.29 6.82 8.49
C GLU A 31 0.14 6.70 9.50
N GLU A 32 -1.00 6.13 9.07
CA GLU A 32 -2.15 5.79 9.94
C GLU A 32 -1.93 4.49 10.76
N GLY A 33 -0.76 3.87 10.66
CA GLY A 33 -0.39 2.67 11.42
C GLY A 33 -1.19 1.42 11.05
N LYS A 34 -1.75 1.38 9.83
CA LYS A 34 -2.65 0.31 9.40
C LYS A 34 -1.88 -0.89 8.84
N PRO A 35 -2.28 -2.13 9.19
CA PRO A 35 -1.82 -3.31 8.48
C PRO A 35 -2.07 -3.14 6.97
N LEU A 36 -1.03 -3.38 6.16
CA LEU A 36 -1.08 -3.14 4.72
C LEU A 36 -0.64 -4.39 3.94
N LEU A 37 -1.45 -4.77 2.95
CA LEU A 37 -1.13 -5.75 1.94
C LEU A 37 -0.89 -5.05 0.59
N VAL A 38 0.31 -5.16 0.05
CA VAL A 38 0.67 -4.56 -1.24
C VAL A 38 0.61 -5.59 -2.35
N VAL A 39 -0.24 -5.35 -3.35
CA VAL A 39 -0.35 -6.15 -4.58
C VAL A 39 0.47 -5.46 -5.68
N ILE A 40 1.60 -6.05 -6.02
CA ILE A 40 2.55 -5.48 -6.98
C ILE A 40 2.10 -5.81 -8.40
N ASN A 41 2.01 -4.79 -9.26
CA ASN A 41 1.77 -4.99 -10.68
C ASN A 41 3.11 -5.09 -11.43
N GLU A 42 3.55 -6.31 -11.74
CA GLU A 42 4.84 -6.55 -12.40
C GLU A 42 4.90 -6.00 -13.85
N LYS A 43 3.76 -5.62 -14.43
CA LYS A 43 3.66 -5.14 -15.82
C LYS A 43 3.76 -3.62 -15.95
N LEU A 44 3.68 -2.87 -14.84
CA LEU A 44 3.73 -1.41 -14.83
C LEU A 44 4.83 -0.92 -13.86
N MET A 45 5.76 -0.08 -14.34
CA MET A 45 6.83 0.59 -13.58
C MET A 45 8.05 -0.24 -13.11
N ASN A 46 8.82 -0.83 -14.05
CA ASN A 46 10.25 -1.19 -13.93
C ASN A 46 10.76 -1.51 -12.49
N ASN A 47 10.15 -2.47 -11.80
CA ASN A 47 10.53 -2.97 -10.47
C ASN A 47 10.57 -1.96 -9.30
N HIS A 48 10.23 -0.68 -9.48
CA HIS A 48 10.31 0.31 -8.40
C HIS A 48 9.26 0.07 -7.31
N GLN A 49 8.08 -0.43 -7.70
CA GLN A 49 7.05 -0.87 -6.76
C GLN A 49 7.52 -2.03 -5.88
N LEU A 50 8.34 -2.93 -6.45
CA LEU A 50 8.92 -4.05 -5.72
C LEU A 50 9.96 -3.60 -4.71
N GLU A 51 10.74 -2.56 -5.03
CA GLU A 51 11.73 -2.00 -4.10
C GLU A 51 11.04 -1.33 -2.90
N LEU A 52 9.97 -0.56 -3.15
CA LEU A 52 9.13 -0.01 -2.09
C LEU A 52 8.53 -1.12 -1.20
N ALA A 53 7.90 -2.12 -1.81
CA ALA A 53 7.31 -3.25 -1.07
C ALA A 53 8.35 -4.01 -0.24
N LYS A 54 9.56 -4.21 -0.76
CA LYS A 54 10.66 -4.87 -0.05
C LYS A 54 11.15 -4.07 1.16
N GLN A 55 11.28 -2.75 1.04
CA GLN A 55 11.68 -1.90 2.17
C GLN A 55 10.61 -1.92 3.25
N LEU A 56 9.35 -1.72 2.88
CA LEU A 56 8.22 -1.73 3.81
C LEU A 56 8.02 -3.09 4.51
N HIS A 57 8.32 -4.19 3.81
CA HIS A 57 8.33 -5.52 4.40
C HIS A 57 9.48 -5.71 5.42
N ARG A 58 10.68 -5.20 5.11
CA ARG A 58 11.83 -5.25 6.04
C ARG A 58 11.57 -4.47 7.32
N ASP A 59 10.86 -3.35 7.21
CA ASP A 59 10.49 -2.53 8.36
C ASP A 59 9.36 -3.16 9.21
N GLY A 60 8.85 -4.33 8.80
CA GLY A 60 7.89 -5.13 9.56
C GLY A 60 6.44 -4.66 9.45
N HIS A 61 6.16 -3.69 8.57
CA HIS A 61 4.85 -3.05 8.48
C HIS A 61 3.92 -3.67 7.42
N VAL A 62 4.47 -4.44 6.46
CA VAL A 62 3.75 -4.81 5.23
C VAL A 62 3.96 -6.25 4.83
N LEU A 63 2.89 -6.90 4.36
CA LEU A 63 2.95 -8.11 3.53
C LEU A 63 2.77 -7.72 2.07
N TYR A 64 3.44 -8.40 1.14
CA TYR A 64 3.25 -8.14 -0.28
C TYR A 64 3.10 -9.44 -1.07
N CYS A 65 2.34 -9.39 -2.16
CA CYS A 65 2.18 -10.47 -3.11
C CYS A 65 2.21 -9.93 -4.54
N ASN A 66 2.52 -10.81 -5.49
CA ASN A 66 2.55 -10.49 -6.91
C ASN A 66 1.32 -11.04 -7.65
N CYS A 67 0.94 -10.37 -8.73
CA CYS A 67 -0.15 -10.75 -9.63
C CYS A 67 0.19 -10.51 -11.11
#